data_AF-A0A5D2QE39-F1
#
_entry.id   AF-A0A5D2QE39-F1
#
_cell.length_a   1.000
_cell.length_b   1.000
_cell.length_c   1.000
_cell.angle_alpha   90.00
_cell.angle_beta   90.00
_cell.angle_gamma   90.00
#
_symmetry.space_group_name_H-M   'P 1'
#
loop_
_entity.id
_entity.type
_entity.pdbx_description
1 polymer ?
#
loop_
_entity_poly.entity_id
_entity_poly.type
_entity_poly.pdbx_seq_one_letter_code
_entity_poly.pdbx_strand_id
1 'polypeptide(L)' 'MNNMMRSKGWFTFGHVSFALLLFFRHIWHVARTLLKDVFAGIDPDLDAQVEFEAFQKLGDPTTRKQIV' A
#
# COMPACT_ATOMS: atom_id res chain seq x y z
N MET A 1 11.36 20.27 -41.11
CA MET A 1 10.73 19.41 -40.09
C MET A 1 11.53 19.56 -38.81
N ASN A 2 11.24 20.55 -37.96
CA ASN A 2 12.15 20.89 -36.84
C ASN A 2 11.36 20.93 -35.52
N ASN A 3 11.06 19.75 -34.97
CA ASN A 3 10.44 19.62 -33.65
C ASN A 3 11.50 19.10 -32.65
N MET A 4 12.60 19.85 -32.46
CA MET A 4 13.57 19.50 -31.43
C MET A 4 13.11 20.14 -30.12
N MET A 5 12.57 19.31 -29.21
CA MET A 5 12.24 19.72 -27.85
C MET A 5 13.51 20.30 -27.20
N ARG A 6 13.49 21.59 -26.85
CA ARG A 6 14.62 22.34 -26.27
C ARG A 6 15.13 21.62 -25.00
N SER A 7 16.42 21.75 -24.65
CA SER A 7 17.05 21.08 -23.48
C SER A 7 16.24 21.12 -22.18
N LYS A 8 15.50 22.21 -21.94
CA LYS A 8 14.58 22.36 -20.81
C LYS A 8 13.43 21.34 -20.80
N GLY A 9 12.89 20.98 -21.97
CA GLY A 9 11.81 19.99 -22.10
C GLY A 9 12.27 18.58 -21.71
N TRP A 10 13.47 18.18 -22.15
CA TRP A 10 14.07 16.90 -21.76
C TRP A 10 14.38 16.82 -20.26
N PHE A 11 14.85 17.92 -19.67
CA PHE A 11 15.09 18.00 -18.23
C PHE A 11 13.80 17.80 -17.42
N THR A 12 12.72 18.51 -17.77
CA THR A 12 11.43 18.39 -17.09
C THR A 12 10.81 17.01 -17.29
N PHE A 13 10.81 16.50 -18.53
CA PHE A 13 10.30 15.17 -18.83
C PHE A 13 11.00 14.10 -17.99
N GLY A 14 12.34 14.10 -17.98
CA GLY A 14 13.12 13.16 -17.18
C GLY A 14 12.79 13.24 -15.69
N HIS A 15 12.74 14.44 -15.11
CA HIS A 15 12.45 14.61 -13.69
C HIS A 15 11.05 14.13 -13.31
N VAL A 16 10.03 14.42 -14.14
CA VAL A 16 8.65 13.98 -13.86
C VAL A 16 8.55 12.45 -13.99
N SER A 17 9.16 11.85 -15.01
CA SER A 17 9.19 10.40 -15.16
C SER A 17 9.91 9.72 -14.00
N PHE A 18 11.08 10.21 -13.59
CA PHE A 18 11.82 9.64 -12.46
C PHE A 18 11.11 9.87 -11.12
N ALA A 19 10.50 11.04 -10.90
CA ALA A 19 9.71 11.30 -9.69
C ALA A 19 8.53 10.33 -9.59
N LEU A 20 7.84 10.06 -10.70
CA LEU A 20 6.74 9.09 -10.75
C LEU A 20 7.22 7.66 -10.43
N LEU A 21 8.34 7.23 -11.02
CA LEU A 21 8.94 5.93 -10.74
C LEU A 21 9.37 5.81 -9.26
N LEU A 22 9.99 6.86 -8.72
CA LEU A 22 10.43 6.90 -7.32
C LEU A 22 9.25 6.89 -6.35
N PHE A 23 8.13 7.54 -6.70
CA PHE A 23 6.91 7.51 -5.90
C PHE A 23 6.36 6.08 -5.76
N PHE A 24 6.22 5.36 -6.87
CA PHE A 24 5.77 3.95 -6.82
C PHE A 24 6.78 3.05 -6.11
N ARG A 25 8.08 3.26 -6.34
CA ARG A 25 9.14 2.55 -5.62
C ARG A 25 9.04 2.78 -4.11
N HIS A 26 8.77 4.01 -3.67
CA HIS A 26 8.64 4.33 -2.25
C HIS A 26 7.44 3.62 -1.62
N ILE A 27 6.26 3.72 -2.25
CA ILE A 27 5.05 3.02 -1.78
C ILE A 27 5.30 1.52 -1.69
N TRP A 28 5.90 0.93 -2.72
CA TRP A 28 6.23 -0.49 -2.76
C TRP A 28 7.14 -0.91 -1.60
N HIS A 29 8.23 -0.17 -1.35
CA HIS A 29 9.15 -0.49 -0.27
C HIS A 29 8.53 -0.30 1.12
N VAL A 30 7.74 0.77 1.32
CA VAL A 30 7.04 1.01 2.59
C VAL A 30 6.02 -0.09 2.86
N ALA A 31 5.22 -0.48 1.86
CA ALA A 31 4.26 -1.58 1.97
C ALA A 31 4.95 -2.91 2.33
N ARG A 32 6.07 -3.25 1.67
CA ARG A 32 6.87 -4.45 2.00
C ARG A 32 7.45 -4.43 3.41
N THR A 33 7.73 -3.25 3.95
CA THR A 33 8.28 -3.10 5.31
C THR A 33 7.19 -3.26 6.36
N LEU A 34 6.05 -2.62 6.18
CA LEU A 34 4.93 -2.65 7.13
C LEU A 34 4.16 -3.97 7.09
N LEU A 35 3.94 -4.55 5.90
CA LEU A 35 3.15 -5.76 5.70
C LEU A 35 4.02 -7.01 5.56
N LYS A 36 5.27 -6.97 6.07
CA LYS A 36 6.24 -8.06 5.91
C LYS A 36 5.70 -9.43 6.37
N ASP A 37 4.89 -9.43 7.42
CA ASP A 37 4.41 -10.65 8.08
C ASP A 37 3.28 -11.33 7.30
N VAL A 38 2.51 -10.57 6.51
CA VAL A 38 1.40 -11.09 5.69
C VAL A 38 1.74 -11.14 4.20
N PHE A 39 2.96 -10.73 3.81
CA PHE A 39 3.31 -10.55 2.41
C PHE A 39 3.29 -11.88 1.62
N ALA A 40 3.67 -12.98 2.27
CA ALA A 40 3.68 -14.31 1.66
C ALA A 40 2.32 -15.03 1.72
N GLY A 41 1.33 -14.42 2.37
CA GLY A 41 0.03 -15.02 2.62
C GLY A 41 -0.54 -14.54 3.96
N ILE A 42 -1.87 -14.60 4.05
CA ILE A 42 -2.63 -14.29 5.27
C ILE A 42 -2.87 -15.61 6.02
N ASP A 43 -2.97 -15.55 7.35
CA ASP A 43 -3.31 -16.71 8.18
C ASP A 43 -4.70 -17.27 7.79
N PRO A 44 -4.81 -18.59 7.48
CA PRO A 44 -6.06 -19.20 7.08
C PRO A 44 -7.15 -19.23 8.17
N ASP A 45 -6.82 -18.99 9.45
CA ASP A 45 -7.77 -19.04 10.58
C ASP A 45 -8.34 -17.65 10.97
N LEU A 46 -8.20 -16.62 10.11
CA LEU A 46 -8.68 -15.26 10.42
C LEU A 46 -10.18 -15.02 10.21
N ASP A 47 -10.95 -16.04 9.80
CA ASP A 47 -12.36 -15.91 9.41
C ASP A 47 -13.22 -15.27 10.52
N ALA A 48 -13.02 -15.68 11.77
CA ALA A 48 -13.75 -15.12 12.91
C ALA A 48 -13.47 -13.62 13.11
N GLN A 49 -12.25 -13.14 12.86
CA GLN A 49 -11.87 -11.73 13.07
C GLN A 49 -12.46 -10.77 12.02
N VAL A 50 -12.81 -11.29 10.85
CA VAL A 50 -13.42 -10.50 9.76
C VAL A 50 -14.95 -10.55 9.77
N GLU A 51 -15.54 -11.36 10.65
CA GLU A 51 -17.00 -11.43 10.84
C GLU A 51 -17.55 -10.06 11.26
N PHE A 52 -18.59 -9.61 10.54
CA PHE A 52 -19.17 -8.30 10.75
C PHE A 52 -19.75 -8.20 12.17
N GLU A 53 -19.45 -7.09 12.85
CA GLU A 53 -19.91 -6.81 14.21
C GLU A 53 -19.49 -7.79 15.32
N ALA A 54 -18.63 -8.78 15.05
CA ALA A 54 -18.18 -9.74 16.05
C ALA A 54 -17.32 -9.11 17.18
N PHE A 55 -16.60 -8.02 16.87
CA PHE A 55 -15.70 -7.33 17.79
C PHE A 55 -16.08 -5.85 17.95
N GLN A 56 -15.81 -5.28 19.12
CA GLN A 56 -15.96 -3.83 19.37
C GLN A 56 -14.86 -3.02 18.68
N LYS A 57 -13.68 -3.62 18.45
CA LYS A 57 -12.54 -2.99 17.76
C LYS A 57 -11.95 -3.95 16.72
N LEU A 58 -11.79 -3.44 15.49
CA LEU A 58 -11.25 -4.22 14.39
C LEU A 58 -9.78 -4.61 14.64
N GLY A 59 -9.46 -5.88 14.39
CA GLY A 59 -8.11 -6.42 14.59
C GLY A 59 -7.71 -6.63 16.06
N ASP A 60 -8.64 -6.53 17.01
CA ASP A 60 -8.39 -6.77 18.43
C ASP A 60 -9.25 -7.93 18.95
N PRO A 61 -8.69 -9.16 19.02
CA PRO A 61 -9.44 -10.35 19.39
C PRO A 61 -9.92 -10.34 20.85
N THR A 62 -9.40 -9.42 21.69
CA THR A 62 -9.83 -9.30 23.09
C THR A 62 -11.17 -8.57 23.25
N THR A 63 -11.66 -7.95 22.17
CA THR A 63 -12.86 -7.10 22.18
C THR A 63 -14.12 -7.77 21.63
N ARG A 64 -14.19 -9.10 21.66
CA ARG A 64 -15.36 -9.85 21.18
C ARG A 64 -16.61 -9.40 21.93
N LYS A 65 -17.68 -9.05 21.20
CA LYS A 65 -18.94 -8.65 21.83
C LYS A 65 -19.51 -9.83 22.62
N GLN A 66 -19.85 -9.60 23.89
CA GLN A 66 -20.72 -10.51 24.64
C GLN A 66 -22.16 -10.21 24.24
N ILE A 67 -22.87 -11.24 23.78
CA ILE A 67 -24.32 -11.18 23.63
C ILE A 67 -24.86 -11.22 25.07
N VAL A 68 -25.33 -10.08 25.56
CA VAL A 68 -26.09 -10.00 26.82
C VAL A 68 -27.54 -10.33 26.54
#